data_AF-A0A2M7UDY6-F1
#
_entry.id   AF-A0A2M7UDY6-F1
#
_cell.length_a   1.000
_cell.length_b   1.000
_cell.length_c   1.000
_cell.angle_alpha   90.00
_cell.angle_beta   90.00
_cell.angle_gamma   90.00
#
_symmetry.space_group_name_H-M   'P 1'
#
loop_
_entity.id
_entity.type
_entity.pdbx_description
1 polymer ?
#
loop_
_entity_poly.entity_id
_entity_poly.type
_entity_poly.pdbx_seq_one_letter_code
_entity_poly.pdbx_strand_id
1 'polypeptide(L)'
;MVIKLIYTIFLALLVALFVGFGIDTFYPSPESPRYPDELNSPKIDCSSCAETADEKTARENFNQVQEKYQEDSKVYNRNVSIIALAATIIILIFSLTLLSKIKMIADGILLGGVFTTAYGIIRGLMSDSSRFRFFIIAVGLLIAFVLGYLKFIRPKKTPRKN
;
A
#
# COMPACT_ATOMS: atom_id res chain seq x y z
N MET A 1 30.43 9.12 -5.53
CA MET A 1 29.14 9.55 -4.94
C MET A 1 27.95 8.83 -5.58
N VAL A 2 27.92 8.69 -6.91
CA VAL A 2 26.84 8.01 -7.66
C VAL A 2 26.53 6.59 -7.17
N ILE A 3 27.54 5.75 -6.96
CA ILE A 3 27.34 4.36 -6.50
C ILE A 3 26.58 4.26 -5.15
N LYS A 4 26.84 5.18 -4.22
CA LYS A 4 26.17 5.21 -2.93
C LYS A 4 24.70 5.57 -3.08
N LEU A 5 24.41 6.55 -3.94
CA LEU A 5 23.04 6.95 -4.26
C LEU A 5 22.26 5.81 -4.89
N ILE A 6 22.84 5.13 -5.89
CA ILE A 6 22.22 3.97 -6.56
C ILE A 6 21.92 2.88 -5.54
N TYR A 7 22.88 2.54 -4.68
CA TYR A 7 22.67 1.54 -3.64
C TYR A 7 21.56 1.94 -2.65
N THR A 8 21.54 3.20 -2.20
CA THR A 8 20.50 3.72 -1.29
C THR A 8 19.11 3.60 -1.92
N ILE A 9 18.97 3.96 -3.20
CA ILE A 9 17.69 3.84 -3.94
C ILE A 9 17.31 2.38 -4.10
N PHE A 10 18.25 1.53 -4.51
CA PHE A 10 18.03 0.09 -4.65
C PHE A 10 17.54 -0.54 -3.34
N LEU A 11 18.22 -0.24 -2.23
CA LEU A 11 17.84 -0.73 -0.91
C LEU A 11 16.47 -0.22 -0.48
N ALA A 12 16.16 1.05 -0.76
CA ALA A 12 14.85 1.62 -0.48
C ALA A 12 13.73 0.89 -1.22
N LEU A 13 13.92 0.62 -2.51
CA LEU A 13 12.97 -0.13 -3.32
C LEU A 13 12.83 -1.57 -2.82
N LEU A 14 13.93 -2.25 -2.50
CA LEU A 14 13.88 -3.60 -1.94
C LEU A 14 13.09 -3.66 -0.63
N VAL A 15 13.28 -2.68 0.26
CA VAL A 15 12.51 -2.61 1.53
C VAL A 15 11.02 -2.41 1.25
N ALA A 16 10.67 -1.50 0.33
CA ALA A 16 9.27 -1.25 -0.02
C ALA A 16 8.61 -2.48 -0.65
N LEU A 17 9.31 -3.15 -1.57
CA LEU A 17 8.85 -4.40 -2.20
C LEU A 17 8.73 -5.53 -1.17
N PHE A 18 9.70 -5.67 -0.27
CA PHE A 18 9.65 -6.67 0.80
C PHE A 18 8.40 -6.51 1.67
N VAL A 19 8.03 -5.27 2.01
CA VAL A 19 6.78 -5.03 2.75
C VAL A 19 5.56 -5.31 1.88
N GLY A 20 5.52 -4.82 0.63
CA GLY A 20 4.40 -5.03 -0.28
C GLY A 20 4.11 -6.52 -0.54
N PHE A 21 5.11 -7.26 -1.00
CA PHE A 21 5.02 -8.71 -1.23
C PHE A 21 4.86 -9.50 0.07
N GLY A 22 5.47 -9.05 1.17
CA GLY A 22 5.28 -9.68 2.48
C GLY A 22 3.81 -9.61 2.91
N ILE A 23 3.18 -8.45 2.75
CA ILE A 23 1.74 -8.31 3.04
C ILE A 23 0.93 -9.20 2.11
N ASP A 24 1.20 -9.20 0.80
CA ASP A 24 0.46 -10.03 -0.16
C ASP A 24 0.55 -11.54 0.17
N THR A 25 1.72 -11.99 0.64
CA THR A 25 1.96 -13.39 1.02
C THR A 25 1.18 -13.82 2.27
N PHE A 26 1.09 -12.97 3.29
CA PHE A 26 0.44 -13.32 4.57
C PHE A 26 -1.00 -12.78 4.70
N TYR A 27 -1.41 -11.87 3.84
CA TYR A 27 -2.71 -11.24 3.78
C TYR A 27 -3.10 -11.07 2.30
N PRO A 28 -3.57 -12.15 1.65
CA PRO A 28 -3.82 -12.17 0.22
C PRO A 28 -5.03 -11.30 -0.15
N SER A 29 -4.97 -10.74 -1.36
CA SER A 29 -6.07 -10.00 -1.98
C SER A 29 -7.30 -10.88 -2.17
N PRO A 30 -8.53 -10.34 -2.04
CA PRO A 30 -9.72 -11.04 -2.54
C PRO A 30 -9.58 -11.32 -4.04
N GLU A 31 -10.13 -12.43 -4.49
CA GLU A 31 -10.14 -12.82 -5.91
C GLU A 31 -11.22 -12.05 -6.67
N SER A 32 -10.85 -11.49 -7.82
CA SER A 32 -11.80 -10.79 -8.69
C SER A 32 -12.81 -11.77 -9.28
N PRO A 33 -14.12 -11.46 -9.27
CA PRO A 33 -15.12 -12.32 -9.86
C PRO A 33 -14.91 -12.44 -11.37
N ARG A 34 -14.98 -13.67 -11.88
CA ARG A 34 -14.94 -13.93 -13.32
C ARG A 34 -16.24 -13.46 -13.96
N TYR A 35 -16.12 -12.79 -15.12
CA TYR A 35 -17.29 -12.39 -15.89
C TYR A 35 -18.06 -13.63 -16.40
N PRO A 36 -19.40 -13.67 -16.29
CA PRO A 36 -20.17 -14.84 -16.67
C PRO A 36 -20.11 -15.07 -18.19
N ASP A 37 -19.98 -16.34 -18.60
CA ASP A 37 -19.91 -16.69 -20.02
C ASP A 37 -21.28 -16.45 -20.70
N GLU A 38 -22.39 -16.54 -19.94
CA GLU A 38 -23.76 -16.27 -20.40
C GLU A 38 -23.95 -14.83 -20.88
N LEU A 39 -23.22 -13.88 -20.30
CA LEU A 39 -23.24 -12.47 -20.67
C LEU A 39 -22.28 -12.14 -21.81
N ASN A 40 -21.46 -13.09 -22.25
CA ASN A 40 -20.39 -12.88 -23.23
C ASN A 40 -20.83 -13.18 -24.69
N SER A 41 -22.13 -13.39 -24.91
CA SER A 41 -22.68 -13.74 -26.22
C SER A 41 -22.89 -12.50 -27.11
N PRO A 42 -22.29 -12.42 -28.31
CA PRO A 42 -22.54 -11.31 -29.23
C PRO A 42 -23.98 -11.37 -29.73
N LYS A 43 -24.78 -10.32 -29.45
CA LYS A 43 -26.14 -10.18 -29.99
C LYS A 43 -26.05 -9.76 -31.46
N ILE A 44 -26.21 -10.72 -32.37
CA ILE A 44 -26.03 -10.56 -33.83
C ILE A 44 -27.22 -9.81 -34.48
N ASP A 45 -28.39 -9.78 -33.83
CA ASP A 45 -29.59 -9.15 -34.38
C ASP A 45 -30.33 -8.31 -33.33
N CYS A 46 -30.59 -7.04 -33.64
CA CYS A 46 -31.29 -6.08 -32.78
C CYS A 46 -32.79 -6.39 -32.60
N SER A 47 -33.31 -7.43 -33.27
CA SER A 47 -34.67 -7.95 -33.10
C SER A 47 -34.87 -8.73 -31.79
N SER A 48 -33.79 -9.18 -31.13
CA SER A 48 -33.80 -9.96 -29.89
C SER A 48 -33.17 -9.23 -28.68
N CYS A 49 -33.31 -7.91 -28.60
CA CYS A 49 -32.85 -7.11 -27.45
C CYS A 49 -33.53 -7.45 -26.11
N ALA A 50 -34.53 -8.34 -26.11
CA ALA A 50 -35.09 -8.88 -24.90
C ALA A 50 -34.05 -9.76 -24.19
N GLU A 51 -33.68 -9.35 -22.99
CA GLU A 51 -32.81 -10.12 -22.11
C GLU A 51 -33.46 -11.46 -21.76
N THR A 52 -32.72 -12.56 -21.92
CA THR A 52 -33.25 -13.88 -21.54
C THR A 52 -33.34 -14.00 -20.02
N ALA A 53 -34.19 -14.90 -19.53
CA ALA A 53 -34.26 -15.17 -18.08
C ALA A 53 -32.89 -15.57 -17.51
N ASP A 54 -32.13 -16.37 -18.27
CA ASP A 54 -30.80 -16.85 -17.90
C ASP A 54 -29.77 -15.70 -17.87
N GLU A 55 -29.77 -14.79 -18.86
CA GLU A 55 -28.93 -13.59 -18.87
C GLU A 55 -29.21 -12.70 -17.66
N LYS A 56 -30.50 -12.49 -17.34
CA LYS A 56 -30.91 -11.64 -16.22
C LYS A 56 -30.43 -12.21 -14.89
N THR A 57 -30.62 -13.52 -14.67
CA THR A 57 -30.16 -14.19 -13.45
C THR A 57 -28.63 -14.20 -13.35
N ALA A 58 -27.91 -14.43 -14.46
CA ALA A 58 -26.46 -14.34 -14.49
C ALA A 58 -25.95 -12.94 -14.13
N ARG A 59 -26.61 -11.87 -14.62
CA ARG A 59 -26.26 -10.49 -14.27
C ARG A 59 -26.56 -10.16 -12.81
N GLU A 60 -27.71 -10.57 -12.29
CA GLU A 60 -28.06 -10.34 -10.88
C GLU A 60 -27.05 -11.04 -9.94
N ASN A 61 -26.70 -12.30 -10.21
CA ASN A 61 -25.70 -13.04 -9.45
C ASN A 61 -24.31 -12.39 -9.55
N PHE A 62 -23.89 -12.00 -10.76
CA PHE A 62 -22.62 -11.32 -10.96
C PHE A 62 -22.56 -9.99 -10.21
N ASN A 63 -23.61 -9.18 -10.27
CA ASN A 63 -23.70 -7.91 -9.54
C ASN A 63 -23.55 -8.13 -8.03
N GLN A 64 -24.22 -9.13 -7.45
CA GLN A 64 -24.10 -9.45 -6.03
C GLN A 64 -22.67 -9.88 -5.63
N VAL A 65 -22.04 -10.75 -6.42
CA VAL A 65 -20.66 -11.18 -6.15
C VAL A 65 -19.68 -10.02 -6.35
N GLN A 66 -19.93 -9.17 -7.35
CA GLN A 66 -19.13 -7.99 -7.63
C GLN A 66 -19.21 -6.93 -6.53
N GLU A 67 -20.41 -6.70 -5.99
CA GLU A 67 -20.63 -5.82 -4.82
C GLU A 67 -19.88 -6.36 -3.61
N LYS A 68 -20.04 -7.66 -3.30
CA LYS A 68 -19.32 -8.31 -2.20
C LYS A 68 -17.80 -8.21 -2.36
N TYR A 69 -17.29 -8.46 -3.56
CA TYR A 69 -15.86 -8.28 -3.87
C TYR A 69 -15.39 -6.85 -3.63
N GLN A 70 -16.20 -5.84 -3.99
CA GLN A 70 -15.86 -4.44 -3.74
C GLN A 70 -15.82 -4.12 -2.25
N GLU A 71 -16.77 -4.61 -1.47
CA GLU A 71 -16.79 -4.47 -0.01
C GLU A 71 -15.58 -5.13 0.65
N ASP A 72 -15.30 -6.38 0.29
CA ASP A 72 -14.15 -7.13 0.78
C ASP A 72 -12.84 -6.44 0.39
N SER A 73 -12.74 -5.94 -0.85
CA SER A 73 -11.60 -5.16 -1.34
C SER A 73 -11.40 -3.87 -0.54
N LYS A 74 -12.46 -3.15 -0.18
CA LYS A 74 -12.36 -1.92 0.63
C LYS A 74 -11.82 -2.23 2.03
N VAL A 75 -12.31 -3.29 2.67
CA VAL A 75 -11.84 -3.74 3.99
C VAL A 75 -10.39 -4.20 3.93
N TYR A 76 -10.07 -5.00 2.90
CA TYR A 76 -8.73 -5.49 2.62
C TYR A 76 -7.73 -4.34 2.47
N ASN A 77 -8.02 -3.34 1.62
CA ASN A 77 -7.17 -2.17 1.40
C ASN A 77 -6.93 -1.36 2.69
N ARG A 78 -7.97 -1.21 3.53
CA ARG A 78 -7.85 -0.58 4.85
C ARG A 78 -6.87 -1.35 5.74
N ASN A 79 -7.00 -2.67 5.81
CA ASN A 79 -6.13 -3.50 6.66
C ASN A 79 -4.68 -3.51 6.15
N VAL A 80 -4.48 -3.60 4.83
CA VAL A 80 -3.15 -3.48 4.21
C VAL A 80 -2.50 -2.15 4.52
N SER A 81 -3.26 -1.06 4.48
CA SER A 81 -2.79 0.27 4.87
C SER A 81 -2.29 0.31 6.32
N ILE A 82 -3.04 -0.29 7.25
CA ILE A 82 -2.68 -0.37 8.67
C ILE A 82 -1.41 -1.21 8.86
N ILE A 83 -1.32 -2.38 8.22
CA ILE A 83 -0.15 -3.26 8.31
C ILE A 83 1.09 -2.57 7.74
N ALA A 84 0.97 -1.89 6.60
CA ALA A 84 2.06 -1.14 5.98
C ALA A 84 2.56 0.03 6.86
N LEU A 85 1.64 0.73 7.55
CA LEU A 85 2.02 1.76 8.52
C LEU A 85 2.72 1.18 9.75
N ALA A 86 2.23 0.06 10.28
CA ALA A 86 2.90 -0.61 11.40
C ALA A 86 4.32 -1.04 11.01
N ALA A 87 4.48 -1.63 9.82
CA ALA A 87 5.79 -1.99 9.27
C ALA A 87 6.68 -0.76 9.09
N THR A 88 6.13 0.36 8.61
CA THR A 88 6.84 1.64 8.49
C THR A 88 7.41 2.08 9.83
N ILE A 89 6.60 2.10 10.90
CA ILE A 89 7.06 2.52 12.23
C ILE A 89 8.22 1.64 12.70
N ILE A 90 8.12 0.32 12.52
CA ILE A 90 9.19 -0.63 12.85
C ILE A 90 10.47 -0.34 12.05
N ILE A 91 10.34 -0.15 10.73
CA ILE A 91 11.45 0.18 9.82
C ILE A 91 12.14 1.47 10.25
N LEU A 92 11.37 2.51 10.59
CA LEU A 92 11.88 3.80 11.03
C LEU A 92 12.63 3.69 12.36
N ILE A 93 12.07 2.96 13.33
CA ILE A 93 12.76 2.68 14.61
C ILE A 93 14.08 1.95 14.33
N PHE A 94 14.06 0.92 13.50
CA PHE A 94 15.23 0.10 13.19
C PHE A 94 16.33 0.90 12.46
N SER A 95 15.93 1.73 11.49
CA SER A 95 16.82 2.63 10.76
C SER A 95 17.48 3.67 11.67
N LEU A 96 16.71 4.29 12.56
CA LEU A 96 17.18 5.38 13.41
C LEU A 96 17.98 4.91 14.64
N THR A 97 17.74 3.68 15.12
CA THR A 97 18.40 3.15 16.32
C THR A 97 19.56 2.21 15.96
N LEU A 98 19.25 1.02 15.43
CA LEU A 98 20.20 -0.08 15.29
C LEU A 98 21.21 0.15 14.16
N LEU A 99 20.77 0.75 13.06
CA LEU A 99 21.58 0.95 11.86
C LEU A 99 22.23 2.33 11.77
N SER A 100 21.99 3.20 12.74
CA SER A 100 22.50 4.59 12.76
C SER A 100 24.01 4.73 12.58
N LYS A 101 24.78 3.68 12.91
CA LYS A 101 26.23 3.60 12.72
C LYS A 101 26.65 3.43 11.25
N ILE A 102 25.81 2.82 10.43
CA ILE A 102 26.07 2.54 9.01
C ILE A 102 25.22 3.48 8.15
N LYS A 103 25.70 4.72 7.97
CA LYS A 103 24.94 5.82 7.33
C LYS A 103 24.27 5.40 6.01
N MET A 104 24.97 4.71 5.12
CA MET A 104 24.45 4.34 3.79
C MET A 104 23.27 3.36 3.85
N ILE A 105 23.34 2.37 4.74
CA ILE A 105 22.29 1.36 4.93
C ILE A 105 21.09 1.99 5.64
N ALA A 106 21.35 2.78 6.69
CA ALA A 106 20.31 3.51 7.41
C ALA A 106 19.53 4.46 6.47
N ASP A 107 20.23 5.21 5.61
CA ASP A 107 19.62 6.12 4.64
C ASP A 107 18.73 5.38 3.63
N GLY A 108 19.16 4.19 3.16
CA GLY A 108 18.36 3.37 2.24
C GLY A 108 17.11 2.78 2.91
N ILE A 109 17.26 2.25 4.13
CA ILE A 109 16.12 1.70 4.89
C ILE A 109 15.15 2.82 5.30
N LEU A 110 15.66 4.01 5.63
CA LEU A 110 14.84 5.19 5.92
C LEU A 110 13.98 5.57 4.71
N LEU A 111 14.60 5.67 3.53
CA LEU A 111 13.91 5.97 2.28
C LEU A 111 12.93 4.85 1.90
N GLY A 112 13.28 3.59 2.16
CA GLY A 112 12.35 2.46 2.03
C GLY A 112 11.12 2.61 2.91
N GLY A 113 11.28 3.03 4.16
CA GLY A 113 10.16 3.37 5.05
C GLY A 113 9.27 4.48 4.49
N VAL A 114 9.85 5.50 3.83
CA VAL A 114 9.08 6.55 3.15
C VAL A 114 8.25 5.98 1.99
N PHE A 115 8.84 5.13 1.15
CA PHE A 115 8.10 4.46 0.07
C PHE A 115 7.01 3.53 0.60
N THR A 116 7.28 2.79 1.67
CA THR A 116 6.27 1.96 2.35
C THR A 116 5.15 2.82 2.94
N THR A 117 5.46 4.01 3.47
CA THR A 117 4.44 4.96 3.94
C THR A 117 3.54 5.38 2.79
N ALA A 118 4.13 5.77 1.64
CA ALA A 118 3.39 6.16 0.45
C ALA A 118 2.49 5.02 -0.05
N TYR A 119 3.01 3.79 -0.10
CA TYR A 119 2.23 2.58 -0.42
C TYR A 119 1.03 2.41 0.55
N GLY A 120 1.28 2.51 1.86
CA GLY A 120 0.24 2.43 2.88
C GLY A 120 -0.85 3.50 2.71
N ILE A 121 -0.48 4.74 2.40
CA ILE A 121 -1.43 5.81 2.12
C ILE A 121 -2.26 5.51 0.86
N ILE A 122 -1.61 5.13 -0.25
CA ILE A 122 -2.31 4.81 -1.51
C ILE A 122 -3.37 3.73 -1.28
N ARG A 123 -3.01 2.66 -0.56
CA ARG A 123 -3.95 1.59 -0.17
C ARG A 123 -5.05 2.11 0.75
N GLY A 124 -4.71 2.97 1.71
CA GLY A 124 -5.68 3.57 2.61
C GLY A 124 -6.71 4.46 1.91
N LEU A 125 -6.31 5.15 0.84
CA LEU A 125 -7.21 5.96 0.00
C LEU A 125 -8.22 5.12 -0.77
N MET A 126 -7.89 3.87 -1.10
CA MET A 126 -8.80 2.92 -1.75
C MET A 126 -9.84 2.32 -0.78
N SER A 127 -9.77 2.63 0.51
CA SER A 127 -10.81 2.24 1.48
C SER A 127 -12.04 3.15 1.41
N ASP A 128 -13.19 2.73 1.93
CA ASP A 128 -14.46 3.49 1.78
C ASP A 128 -14.67 4.63 2.79
N SER A 129 -13.91 4.66 3.89
CA SER A 129 -14.18 5.58 5.00
C SER A 129 -13.44 6.90 4.84
N SER A 130 -14.17 7.99 4.57
CA SER A 130 -13.60 9.35 4.51
C SER A 130 -12.84 9.72 5.78
N ARG A 131 -13.33 9.29 6.95
CA ARG A 131 -12.65 9.49 8.25
C ARG A 131 -11.31 8.75 8.28
N PHE A 132 -11.26 7.53 7.78
CA PHE A 132 -10.02 6.76 7.70
C PHE A 132 -9.04 7.37 6.69
N ARG A 133 -9.52 7.81 5.52
CA ARG A 133 -8.71 8.48 4.49
C ARG A 133 -8.07 9.77 5.03
N PHE A 134 -8.82 10.57 5.79
CA PHE A 134 -8.25 11.75 6.45
C PHE A 134 -7.20 11.36 7.49
N PHE A 135 -7.52 10.38 8.33
CA PHE A 135 -6.62 9.91 9.38
C PHE A 135 -5.30 9.36 8.82
N ILE A 136 -5.33 8.55 7.74
CA ILE A 136 -4.13 7.98 7.14
C ILE A 136 -3.22 9.06 6.55
N ILE A 137 -3.79 10.09 5.92
CA ILE A 137 -3.04 11.24 5.42
C ILE A 137 -2.40 12.00 6.58
N ALA A 138 -3.15 12.24 7.67
CA ALA A 138 -2.65 12.92 8.85
C ALA A 138 -1.48 12.16 9.51
N VAL A 139 -1.57 10.83 9.60
CA VAL A 139 -0.47 9.98 10.10
C VAL A 139 0.74 10.04 9.17
N GLY A 140 0.53 9.96 7.86
CA GLY A 140 1.61 10.11 6.87
C GLY A 140 2.34 11.45 6.99
N LEU A 141 1.59 12.54 7.17
CA LEU A 141 2.13 13.88 7.40
C LEU A 141 2.93 13.96 8.71
N LEU A 142 2.41 13.36 9.78
CA LEU A 142 3.12 13.27 11.06
C LEU A 142 4.45 12.54 10.91
N ILE A 143 4.46 11.40 10.20
CA ILE A 143 5.68 10.64 9.90
C ILE A 143 6.67 11.52 9.13
N ALA A 144 6.22 12.24 8.10
CA ALA A 144 7.08 13.13 7.33
C ALA A 144 7.71 14.23 8.20
N PHE A 145 6.94 14.85 9.09
CA PHE A 145 7.45 15.86 10.03
C PHE A 145 8.45 15.29 11.04
N VAL A 146 8.14 14.14 11.64
CA VAL A 146 9.05 13.48 12.60
C VAL A 146 10.36 13.10 11.92
N LEU A 147 10.30 12.56 10.71
CA LEU A 147 11.50 12.22 9.93
C LEU A 147 12.31 13.45 9.57
N GLY A 148 11.65 14.50 9.08
CA GLY A 148 12.29 15.77 8.76
C GLY A 148 13.01 16.36 9.97
N TYR A 149 12.34 16.41 11.12
CA TYR A 149 12.93 16.92 12.36
C TYR A 149 14.12 16.07 12.85
N LEU A 150 13.96 14.75 12.92
CA LEU A 150 15.01 13.86 13.41
C LEU A 150 16.23 13.82 12.49
N LYS A 151 16.03 13.93 11.18
CA LYS A 151 17.12 13.83 10.21
C LYS A 151 17.86 15.14 9.99
N PHE A 152 17.13 16.25 9.89
CA PHE A 152 17.70 17.54 9.47
C PHE A 152 17.93 18.51 10.64
N ILE A 153 17.11 18.48 11.68
CA ILE A 153 17.12 19.50 12.74
C ILE A 153 17.87 19.03 14.00
N ARG A 154 17.71 17.75 14.40
CA ARG A 154 18.30 17.25 15.65
C ARG A 154 19.83 17.33 15.59
N PRO A 155 20.51 18.14 16.43
CA PRO A 155 21.96 18.28 16.39
C PRO A 155 22.60 16.92 16.72
N LYS A 156 23.47 16.43 15.84
CA LYS A 156 24.30 15.26 16.16
C LYS A 156 25.16 15.66 17.35
N LYS A 157 24.97 15.00 18.50
CA LYS A 157 25.90 15.11 19.62
C LYS A 157 27.27 14.66 19.14
N THR A 158 28.11 15.60 18.75
CA THR A 158 29.53 15.34 18.49
C THR A 158 30.12 14.89 19.82
N PRO A 159 30.75 13.71 19.90
CA PRO A 159 31.48 13.35 21.11
C PRO A 159 32.58 14.41 21.29
N ARG A 160 32.53 15.11 22.42
CA ARG A 160 33.60 16.02 22.85
C ARG A 160 34.85 15.15 22.93
N LYS A 161 35.78 15.31 21.98
CA LYS A 161 37.15 14.82 22.15
C LYS A 161 37.73 15.66 23.27
N ASN A 162 37.86 15.06 24.45
CA ASN A 162 38.80 15.52 25.46
C ASN A 162 40.21 15.12 25.01
#